data_AF-A0A4Q3EJV4-F1
#
_entry.id   AF-A0A4Q3EJV4-F1
#
_cell.length_a   1.000
_cell.length_b   1.000
_cell.length_c   1.000
_cell.angle_alpha   90.00
_cell.angle_beta   90.00
_cell.angle_gamma   90.00
#
_symmetry.space_group_name_H-M   'P 1'
#
loop_
_entity.id
_entity.type
_entity.pdbx_description
1 polymer ?
#
loop_
_entity_poly.entity_id
_entity_poly.type
_entity_poly.pdbx_seq_one_letter_code
_entity_poly.pdbx_strand_id
1 'polypeptide(L)'
;ILRHAAEYRYSNIFILMHQTAPDHQTKTIRYEFKLANPDGEWLGNGSGSLYSYVLPLYTNFRFHTKGNYTFTVEQNMRDNPLRGISDVGLRVERAK
;
A
#
# COMPACT_ATOMS: atom_id res chain seq x y z
N ILE A 1 -2.74 -3.82 2.86
CA ILE A 1 -2.78 -5.11 2.15
C ILE A 1 -2.80 -4.80 0.66
N LEU A 2 -1.93 -5.45 -0.11
CA LEU A 2 -1.87 -5.31 -1.57
C LEU A 2 -1.91 -6.71 -2.18
N ARG A 3 -2.68 -6.88 -3.26
CA ARG A 3 -2.64 -8.09 -4.08
C ARG A 3 -2.38 -7.74 -5.54
N HIS A 4 -1.49 -8.51 -6.15
CA HIS A 4 -1.22 -8.40 -7.57
C HIS A 4 -1.12 -9.79 -8.20
N ALA A 5 -1.43 -9.86 -9.49
CA ALA A 5 -1.30 -11.05 -10.29
C ALA A 5 0.14 -11.20 -10.83
N ALA A 6 0.49 -12.39 -11.29
CA ALA A 6 1.84 -12.74 -11.75
C ALA A 6 2.32 -11.91 -12.95
N GLU A 7 1.40 -11.39 -13.76
CA GLU A 7 1.68 -10.51 -14.90
C GLU A 7 2.03 -9.07 -14.51
N TYR A 8 2.03 -8.73 -13.21
CA TYR A 8 2.51 -7.43 -12.75
C TYR A 8 3.98 -7.23 -13.13
N ARG A 9 4.27 -6.18 -13.90
CA ARG A 9 5.55 -6.02 -14.60
C ARG A 9 6.69 -5.39 -13.79
N TYR A 10 6.41 -4.96 -12.55
CA TYR A 10 7.36 -4.22 -11.73
C TYR A 10 7.74 -5.01 -10.49
N SER A 11 8.99 -4.88 -10.06
CA SER A 11 9.48 -5.47 -8.80
C SER A 11 9.17 -4.62 -7.58
N ASN A 12 8.54 -3.45 -7.76
CA ASN A 12 8.17 -2.50 -6.72
C ASN A 12 6.87 -1.78 -7.06
N ILE A 13 6.29 -1.11 -6.07
CA ILE A 13 5.14 -0.23 -6.24
C ILE A 13 5.34 1.05 -5.44
N PHE A 14 4.99 2.18 -6.06
CA PHE A 14 4.90 3.48 -5.41
C PHE A 14 3.45 3.81 -5.08
N ILE A 15 3.22 4.22 -3.84
CA ILE A 15 1.90 4.58 -3.33
C ILE A 15 1.99 5.95 -2.68
N LEU A 16 1.02 6.81 -2.97
CA LEU A 16 0.76 7.99 -2.15
C LEU A 16 -0.38 7.67 -1.19
N MET A 17 -0.10 7.86 0.09
CA MET A 17 -1.11 7.82 1.13
C MET A 17 -1.46 9.27 1.45
N HIS A 18 -2.73 9.62 1.38
CA HIS A 18 -3.27 10.89 1.87
C HIS A 18 -4.09 10.63 3.13
N GLN A 19 -3.68 11.25 4.25
CA GLN A 19 -4.36 11.16 5.52
C GLN A 19 -4.93 12.53 5.85
N THR A 20 -6.25 12.62 5.86
CA THR A 20 -6.96 13.81 6.32
C THR A 20 -7.39 13.59 7.76
N ALA A 21 -6.94 14.48 8.64
CA ALA A 21 -7.27 14.49 10.05
C ALA A 21 -8.65 15.16 10.31
N PRO A 22 -9.23 15.00 11.51
CA PRO A 22 -10.54 15.57 11.84
C PRO A 22 -10.60 17.10 11.74
N ASP A 23 -9.47 17.78 11.82
CA ASP A 23 -9.30 19.23 11.66
C ASP A 23 -9.10 19.65 10.19
N HIS A 24 -9.35 18.74 9.25
CA HIS A 24 -9.21 18.92 7.80
C HIS A 24 -7.77 19.10 7.30
N GLN A 25 -6.76 18.95 8.15
CA GLN A 25 -5.38 18.94 7.70
C GLN A 25 -5.07 17.63 6.97
N THR A 26 -4.52 17.72 5.76
CA THR A 26 -4.14 16.55 4.96
C THR A 26 -2.63 16.41 4.91
N LYS A 27 -2.14 15.24 5.31
CA LYS A 27 -0.74 14.83 5.18
C LYS A 27 -0.61 13.79 4.07
N THR A 28 0.28 14.05 3.12
CA THR A 28 0.62 13.09 2.05
C THR A 28 1.97 12.46 2.32
N ILE A 29 2.07 11.14 2.20
CA ILE A 29 3.32 10.39 2.34
C ILE A 29 3.47 9.46 1.14
N ARG A 30 4.65 9.48 0.52
CA ARG A 30 5.02 8.56 -0.55
C ARG A 30 5.74 7.36 0.03
N TYR A 31 5.27 6.17 -0.33
CA TYR A 31 5.90 4.91 0.00
C TYR A 31 6.39 4.23 -1.26
N GLU A 32 7.52 3.54 -1.14
CA GLU A 32 8.00 2.56 -2.09
C GLU A 32 8.05 1.21 -1.40
N PHE A 33 7.43 0.20 -1.99
CA PHE A 33 7.48 -1.16 -1.50
C PHE A 33 8.10 -2.08 -2.53
N LYS A 34 9.12 -2.83 -2.14
CA LYS A 34 9.67 -3.92 -2.93
C LYS A 34 8.69 -5.10 -2.90
N LEU A 35 8.31 -5.58 -4.08
CA LEU A 35 7.41 -6.71 -4.28
C LEU A 35 8.16 -7.96 -4.77
N ALA A 36 9.28 -7.82 -5.48
CA ALA A 36 10.10 -8.94 -5.94
C ALA A 36 11.59 -8.74 -5.68
N ASN A 37 12.32 -9.84 -5.59
CA ASN A 37 13.77 -9.90 -5.66
C ASN A 37 14.31 -9.52 -7.06
N PRO A 38 15.60 -9.18 -7.18
CA PRO A 38 16.20 -8.81 -8.47
C PRO A 38 16.13 -9.91 -9.54
N ASP A 39 16.00 -11.17 -9.13
CA ASP A 39 15.80 -12.34 -9.99
C ASP A 39 14.34 -12.55 -10.42
N GLY A 40 13.41 -11.72 -9.92
CA GLY A 40 11.98 -11.79 -10.22
C GLY A 40 11.16 -12.62 -9.25
N GLU A 41 11.76 -13.22 -8.21
CA GLU A 41 11.00 -13.96 -7.21
C GLU A 41 10.13 -13.01 -6.36
N TRP A 42 8.82 -13.26 -6.31
CA TRP A 42 7.88 -12.46 -5.53
C TRP A 42 8.06 -12.66 -4.02
N LEU A 43 8.10 -11.56 -3.27
CA LEU A 43 8.24 -11.55 -1.81
C LEU A 43 6.91 -11.78 -1.07
N GLY A 44 5.80 -11.79 -1.80
CA GLY A 44 4.46 -11.91 -1.26
C GLY A 44 4.07 -13.37 -1.03
N ASN A 45 3.16 -13.59 -0.08
CA ASN A 45 2.58 -14.91 0.12
C ASN A 45 1.48 -15.14 -0.92
N GLY A 46 1.42 -16.34 -1.49
CA GLY A 46 0.42 -16.66 -2.50
C GLY A 46 0.55 -18.09 -3.03
N SER A 47 -0.48 -18.54 -3.73
CA SER A 47 -0.48 -19.81 -4.45
C SER A 47 -1.00 -19.58 -5.86
N GLY A 48 -0.34 -20.15 -6.87
CA GLY A 48 -0.72 -19.96 -8.26
C GLY A 48 -0.29 -18.60 -8.81
N SER A 49 -1.24 -17.83 -9.35
CA SER A 49 -0.96 -16.59 -10.09
C SER A 49 -1.18 -15.30 -9.28
N LEU A 50 -1.46 -15.37 -7.97
CA LEU A 50 -1.77 -14.21 -7.14
C LEU A 50 -0.86 -14.11 -5.91
N TYR A 51 -0.31 -12.92 -5.68
CA TYR A 51 0.63 -12.62 -4.59
C TYR A 51 0.06 -11.55 -3.68
N SER A 52 0.14 -11.76 -2.37
CA SER A 52 -0.41 -10.90 -1.31
C SER A 52 0.66 -10.37 -0.37
N TYR A 53 0.53 -9.09 -0.01
CA TYR A 53 1.48 -8.38 0.83
C TYR A 53 0.78 -7.63 1.96
N VAL A 54 1.37 -7.67 3.15
CA VAL A 54 1.04 -6.75 4.25
C VAL A 54 2.15 -5.71 4.30
N LEU A 55 1.87 -4.55 3.71
CA LEU A 55 2.81 -3.45 3.59
C LEU A 55 2.61 -2.46 4.74
N PRO A 56 3.60 -2.26 5.63
CA PRO A 56 3.46 -1.34 6.76
C PRO A 56 3.52 0.10 6.26
N LEU A 57 2.43 0.85 6.44
CA LEU A 57 2.41 2.30 6.19
C LEU A 57 2.90 3.07 7.42
N TYR A 58 2.34 2.73 8.59
CA TYR A 58 2.72 3.33 9.85
C TYR A 58 3.00 2.26 10.90
N THR A 59 4.04 2.48 11.70
CA THR A 59 4.38 1.66 12.86
C THR A 59 4.30 2.52 14.11
N ASN A 60 3.71 1.99 15.19
CA ASN A 60 3.52 2.69 16.47
C ASN A 60 2.88 4.08 16.33
N PHE A 61 1.90 4.20 15.44
CA PHE A 61 1.25 5.47 15.14
C PHE A 61 0.30 5.89 16.25
N ARG A 62 0.39 7.17 16.65
CA ARG A 62 -0.55 7.79 17.57
C ARG A 62 -1.47 8.76 16.82
N PHE A 63 -2.77 8.57 16.98
CA PHE A 63 -3.77 9.54 16.56
C PHE A 63 -3.80 10.69 17.59
N HIS A 64 -3.40 11.88 17.17
CA HIS A 64 -3.25 13.05 18.05
C HIS A 64 -4.58 13.77 18.31
N THR A 65 -5.50 13.70 17.35
CA THR A 65 -6.80 14.39 17.41
C THR A 65 -7.91 13.36 17.45
N LYS A 66 -8.86 13.50 18.36
CA LYS A 66 -10.04 12.63 18.39
C LYS A 66 -10.98 13.01 17.25
N GLY A 67 -11.41 12.04 16.45
CA GLY A 67 -12.41 12.24 15.41
C GLY A 67 -12.23 11.28 14.24
N ASN A 68 -12.90 11.60 13.13
CA ASN A 68 -12.85 10.80 11.90
C ASN A 68 -11.61 11.14 11.08
N TYR A 69 -10.85 10.11 10.71
CA TYR A 69 -9.74 10.21 9.77
C TYR A 69 -10.15 9.61 8.44
N THR A 70 -9.84 10.30 7.34
CA THR A 70 -10.01 9.77 5.98
C THR A 70 -8.64 9.39 5.43
N PHE A 71 -8.56 8.18 4.89
CA PHE A 71 -7.36 7.66 4.24
C PHE A 71 -7.66 7.42 2.77
N THR A 72 -6.88 8.04 1.89
CA THR A 72 -6.92 7.81 0.45
C THR A 72 -5.63 7.18 0.01
N VAL A 73 -5.72 6.10 -0.75
CA VAL A 73 -4.57 5.38 -1.31
C VAL A 73 -4.56 5.61 -2.81
N GLU A 74 -3.48 6.20 -3.30
CA GLU A 74 -3.26 6.49 -4.72
C GLU A 74 -2.07 5.67 -5.25
N GLN A 75 -2.25 5.08 -6.43
CA GLN A 75 -1.17 4.45 -7.17
C GLN A 75 -0.32 5.52 -7.85
N ASN A 76 0.94 5.66 -7.44
CA ASN A 76 1.84 6.68 -7.96
C ASN A 76 2.88 6.08 -8.92
N MET A 77 2.37 5.38 -9.94
CA MET A 77 3.17 4.68 -10.95
C MET A 77 3.18 5.46 -12.28
N ARG A 78 4.14 5.14 -13.16
CA ARG A 78 4.26 5.76 -14.48
C ARG A 78 3.16 5.30 -15.46
N ASP A 79 2.74 4.04 -15.35
CA ASP A 79 1.73 3.45 -16.21
C ASP A 79 0.32 3.76 -15.67
N ASN A 80 -0.57 4.22 -16.55
CA ASN A 80 -1.99 4.42 -16.27
C ASN A 80 -2.84 3.99 -17.49
N PRO A 81 -3.66 2.91 -17.40
CA PRO A 81 -3.95 2.13 -16.20
C PRO A 81 -2.80 1.21 -15.80
N LEU A 82 -2.52 1.13 -14.49
CA LEU A 82 -1.57 0.17 -13.93
C LEU A 82 -2.20 -1.23 -13.94
N ARG A 83 -1.68 -2.11 -14.80
CA ARG A 83 -2.16 -3.49 -14.94
C ARG A 83 -1.56 -4.42 -13.89
N GLY A 84 -2.27 -5.49 -13.56
CA GLY A 84 -1.80 -6.56 -12.68
C GLY A 84 -2.06 -6.33 -11.19
N ILE A 85 -2.54 -5.15 -10.78
CA ILE A 85 -3.04 -4.97 -9.40
C ILE A 85 -4.47 -5.52 -9.33
N SER A 86 -4.69 -6.45 -8.42
CA SER A 86 -6.00 -7.08 -8.19
C SER A 86 -6.77 -6.32 -7.11
N ASP A 87 -6.14 -6.10 -5.95
CA ASP A 87 -6.84 -5.57 -4.77
C ASP A 87 -5.93 -4.69 -3.92
N VAL A 88 -6.55 -3.70 -3.27
CA VAL A 88 -5.94 -2.89 -2.21
C VAL A 88 -6.89 -2.89 -1.02
N GLY A 89 -6.34 -3.14 0.17
CA GLY A 89 -7.08 -3.07 1.42
C GLY A 89 -6.30 -2.32 2.49
N LEU A 90 -7.00 -1.53 3.32
CA LEU A 90 -6.41 -0.88 4.49
C LEU A 90 -6.77 -1.68 5.75
N ARG A 91 -5.76 -1.96 6.59
CA ARG A 91 -5.93 -2.65 7.87
C ARG A 91 -5.36 -1.77 8.97
N VAL A 92 -6.11 -1.61 10.06
CA VAL A 92 -5.68 -0.87 11.26
C VAL A 92 -5.64 -1.84 12.42
N GLU A 93 -4.56 -1.82 13.18
CA GLU A 93 -4.34 -2.69 14.33
C GLU A 93 -3.92 -1.86 15.53
N ARG A 94 -4.20 -2.35 16.75
CA ARG A 94 -3.67 -1.73 17.96
C ARG A 94 -2.15 -1.88 17.97
N ALA A 95 -1.45 -0.79 18.23
CA ALA A 95 -0.02 -0.84 18.53
C ALA A 95 0.21 -1.75 19.74
N LYS A 96 1.31 -2.49 19.71
CA LYS A 96 1.74 -3.33 20.84
C LYS A 96 2.34 -2.48 21.95
#